data_AF-A0A7S2MNT7-F1
#
_entry.id   AF-A0A7S2MNT7-F1
#
_cell.length_a   1.000
_cell.length_b   1.000
_cell.length_c   1.000
_cell.angle_alpha   90.00
_cell.angle_beta   90.00
_cell.angle_gamma   90.00
#
_symmetry.space_group_name_H-M   'P 1'
#
loop_
_entity.id
_entity.type
_entity.pdbx_description
1 polymer ?
#
loop_
_entity_poly.entity_id
_entity_poly.type
_entity_poly.pdbx_seq_one_letter_code
_entity_poly.pdbx_strand_id
1 'polypeptide(L)'
;MLLVPREFAPPELVMPEWLSKFLGHPRILGQDFSLNDAGISIAEPGAPEQGFHTDSEYIYGKESLAVHGVGGHDLPPTAITVLQPLLDIDASHGPTEFCIGSSALSGIDFPRAEKSIRSKRLRRELRDTFASRGPDYPPDCKRGGGSMRSDDLRMGDVAIFDYQVVHRGGRNRSP
;
A
#
# COMPACT_ATOMS: atom_id res chain seq x y z
N MET A 1 -6.97 20.34 -9.94
CA MET A 1 -5.93 21.38 -10.13
C MET A 1 -4.87 21.17 -9.06
N LEU A 2 -3.66 20.77 -9.44
CA LEU A 2 -2.55 20.50 -8.51
C LEU A 2 -2.04 21.85 -7.96
N LEU A 3 -2.26 22.13 -6.66
CA LEU A 3 -1.69 23.30 -5.98
C LEU A 3 -0.42 22.89 -5.25
N VAL A 4 0.62 22.53 -6.01
CA VAL A 4 1.98 22.53 -5.45
C VAL A 4 2.46 23.99 -5.57
N PRO A 5 3.04 24.59 -4.52
CA PRO A 5 3.69 25.87 -4.68
C PRO A 5 4.70 25.72 -5.83
N ARG A 6 4.53 26.51 -6.90
CA ARG A 6 5.33 26.41 -8.14
C ARG A 6 6.83 26.52 -7.87
N GLU A 7 7.19 26.98 -6.68
CA GLU A 7 8.56 27.16 -6.22
C GLU A 7 9.33 25.85 -5.99
N PHE A 8 8.66 24.71 -5.74
CA PHE A 8 9.37 23.47 -5.33
C PHE A 8 9.72 22.52 -6.48
N ALA A 9 8.87 22.40 -7.50
CA ALA A 9 9.11 21.58 -8.68
C ALA A 9 8.10 21.94 -9.79
N PRO A 10 8.47 21.80 -11.08
CA PRO A 10 7.49 21.85 -12.15
C PRO A 10 6.41 20.77 -11.91
N PRO A 11 5.11 21.07 -12.13
CA PRO A 11 4.03 20.08 -12.00
C PRO A 11 4.31 18.79 -12.77
N GLU A 12 5.02 18.88 -13.90
CA GLU A 12 5.40 17.76 -14.76
C GLU A 12 6.41 16.82 -14.09
N LEU A 13 7.20 17.32 -13.14
CA LEU A 13 8.14 16.52 -12.35
C LEU A 13 7.45 15.78 -11.20
N VAL A 14 6.41 16.40 -10.61
CA VAL A 14 5.66 15.81 -9.48
C VAL A 14 4.55 14.87 -9.97
N MET A 15 3.93 15.20 -11.10
CA MET A 15 2.76 14.51 -11.64
C MET A 15 2.77 14.59 -13.18
N PRO A 16 3.60 13.77 -13.86
CA PRO A 16 3.62 13.75 -15.32
C PRO A 16 2.23 13.40 -15.89
N GLU A 17 1.93 13.88 -17.10
CA GLU A 17 0.58 13.76 -17.69
C GLU A 17 0.07 12.32 -17.74
N TRP A 18 0.96 11.36 -18.04
CA TRP A 18 0.61 9.95 -18.06
C TRP A 18 0.17 9.44 -16.67
N LEU A 19 0.83 9.89 -15.61
CA LEU A 19 0.53 9.49 -14.23
C LEU A 19 -0.81 10.08 -13.79
N SER A 20 -1.06 11.35 -14.13
CA SER A 20 -2.35 11.98 -13.87
C SER A 20 -3.50 11.26 -14.59
N LYS A 21 -3.31 10.90 -15.88
CA LYS A 21 -4.30 10.11 -16.64
C LYS A 21 -4.52 8.72 -16.04
N PHE A 22 -3.45 8.07 -15.60
CA PHE A 22 -3.52 6.76 -14.96
C PHE A 22 -4.32 6.85 -13.65
N LEU A 23 -3.92 7.72 -12.71
CA LEU A 23 -4.58 7.89 -11.42
C LEU A 23 -6.03 8.37 -11.57
N GLY A 24 -6.28 9.25 -12.54
CA GLY A 24 -7.61 9.78 -12.87
C GLY A 24 -8.58 8.73 -13.45
N HIS A 25 -8.12 7.53 -13.78
CA HIS A 25 -9.00 6.48 -14.30
C HIS A 25 -10.08 6.12 -13.26
N PRO A 26 -11.36 5.95 -13.65
CA PRO A 26 -12.47 5.71 -12.72
C PRO A 26 -12.39 4.38 -11.97
N ARG A 27 -11.48 3.49 -12.36
CA ARG A 27 -11.18 2.24 -11.61
C ARG A 27 -10.00 2.38 -10.62
N ILE A 28 -9.41 3.56 -10.52
CA ILE A 28 -8.29 3.86 -9.62
C ILE A 28 -8.74 4.93 -8.62
N LEU A 29 -8.65 6.23 -8.93
CA LEU A 29 -9.14 7.30 -8.05
C LEU A 29 -10.26 8.16 -8.65
N GLY A 30 -10.49 8.07 -9.97
CA GLY A 30 -11.44 8.93 -10.67
C GLY A 30 -10.90 10.33 -10.95
N GLN A 31 -11.64 11.12 -11.73
CA GLN A 31 -11.15 12.39 -12.29
C GLN A 31 -10.96 13.52 -11.27
N ASP A 32 -11.63 13.41 -10.12
CA ASP A 32 -11.64 14.44 -9.07
C ASP A 32 -10.59 14.19 -7.97
N PHE A 33 -9.57 13.37 -8.25
CA PHE A 33 -8.49 13.14 -7.29
C PHE A 33 -7.64 14.39 -7.06
N SER A 34 -7.08 14.52 -5.86
CA SER A 34 -6.17 15.60 -5.49
C SER A 34 -4.91 15.04 -4.85
N LEU A 35 -3.79 15.74 -5.05
CA LEU A 35 -2.58 15.50 -4.26
C LEU A 35 -2.86 15.92 -2.82
N ASN A 36 -2.79 14.94 -1.90
CA ASN A 36 -3.04 15.17 -0.48
C ASN A 36 -1.76 15.53 0.28
N ASP A 37 -0.66 14.83 0.02
CA ASP A 37 0.63 15.02 0.67
C ASP A 37 1.77 14.81 -0.33
N ALA A 38 2.91 15.45 -0.09
CA ALA A 38 4.14 15.31 -0.86
C ALA A 38 5.33 15.51 0.07
N GLY A 39 6.24 14.53 0.08
CA GLY A 39 7.42 14.55 0.95
C GLY A 39 8.58 13.77 0.36
N ILE A 40 9.64 13.66 1.16
CA ILE A 40 10.83 12.86 0.83
C ILE A 40 11.13 11.91 1.98
N SER A 41 11.46 10.68 1.64
CA SER A 41 11.97 9.67 2.58
C SER A 41 13.45 9.45 2.31
N ILE A 42 14.29 9.70 3.31
CA ILE A 42 15.74 9.57 3.21
C ILE A 42 16.18 8.44 4.15
N ALA A 43 16.84 7.42 3.60
CA ALA A 43 17.52 6.38 4.36
C ALA A 43 19.03 6.65 4.29
N GLU A 44 19.62 7.19 5.35
CA GLU A 44 21.07 7.41 5.43
C GLU A 44 21.85 6.07 5.39
N PRO A 45 23.12 6.07 4.96
CA PRO A 45 23.99 4.90 5.05
C PRO A 45 23.97 4.27 6.44
N GLY A 46 23.67 2.97 6.52
CA GLY A 46 23.56 2.24 7.79
C GLY A 46 22.20 2.32 8.50
N ALA A 47 21.23 3.07 7.96
CA ALA A 47 19.88 3.17 8.53
C ALA A 47 19.25 1.76 8.72
N PRO A 48 18.64 1.48 9.89
CA PRO A 48 18.01 0.19 10.15
C PRO A 48 16.76 0.01 9.29
N GLU A 49 16.33 -1.24 9.11
CA GLU A 49 15.02 -1.52 8.51
C GLU A 49 13.88 -1.02 9.40
N GLN A 50 12.78 -0.61 8.78
CA GLN A 50 11.55 -0.24 9.48
C GLN A 50 10.73 -1.47 9.86
N GLY A 51 9.80 -1.31 10.81
CA GLY A 51 8.75 -2.29 11.04
C GLY A 51 7.72 -2.26 9.91
N PHE A 52 7.13 -3.41 9.57
CA PHE A 52 5.99 -3.46 8.63
C PHE A 52 4.80 -2.66 9.17
N HIS A 53 4.30 -1.72 8.36
CA HIS A 53 3.22 -0.81 8.69
C HIS A 53 2.36 -0.48 7.46
N THR A 54 1.26 0.22 7.68
CA THR A 54 0.49 0.93 6.65
C THR A 54 0.62 2.43 6.92
N ASP A 55 0.55 3.26 5.88
CA ASP A 55 0.63 4.72 6.04
C ASP A 55 -0.70 5.34 6.50
N SER A 56 -1.79 4.58 6.40
CA SER A 56 -3.09 4.94 6.97
C SER A 56 -3.85 3.74 7.50
N GLU A 57 -4.89 4.06 8.27
CA GLU A 57 -5.90 3.11 8.66
C GLU A 57 -6.97 2.96 7.56
N TYR A 58 -7.79 1.90 7.67
CA TYR A 58 -9.00 1.78 6.88
C TYR A 58 -9.98 2.92 7.21
N ILE A 59 -10.81 3.33 6.25
CA ILE A 59 -11.79 4.43 6.41
C ILE A 59 -12.68 4.22 7.65
N TYR A 60 -13.10 2.98 7.88
CA TYR A 60 -13.95 2.60 9.00
C TYR A 60 -13.15 1.97 10.17
N GLY A 61 -11.83 2.08 10.14
CA GLY A 61 -10.92 1.53 11.14
C GLY A 61 -10.95 0.00 11.21
N LYS A 62 -10.35 -0.53 12.27
CA LYS A 62 -10.19 -1.99 12.50
C LYS A 62 -11.50 -2.71 12.84
N GLU A 63 -12.51 -1.98 13.31
CA GLU A 63 -13.82 -2.53 13.69
C GLU A 63 -14.80 -2.64 12.51
N SER A 64 -14.37 -2.24 11.31
CA SER A 64 -15.22 -2.20 10.12
C SER A 64 -15.93 -3.53 9.84
N LEU A 65 -15.26 -4.67 10.03
CA LEU A 65 -15.87 -5.98 9.82
C LEU A 65 -17.05 -6.24 10.77
N ALA A 66 -16.94 -5.79 12.01
CA ALA A 66 -17.97 -5.99 13.03
C ALA A 66 -19.18 -5.10 12.77
N VAL A 67 -18.95 -3.87 12.29
CA VAL A 67 -20.01 -2.86 12.10
C VAL A 67 -20.63 -2.94 10.71
N HIS A 68 -19.83 -3.17 9.68
CA HIS A 68 -20.20 -3.05 8.26
C HIS A 68 -20.08 -4.38 7.48
N GLY A 69 -19.59 -5.46 8.11
CA GLY A 69 -19.37 -6.74 7.44
C GLY A 69 -18.26 -6.66 6.38
N VAL A 70 -18.27 -7.57 5.40
CA VAL A 70 -17.26 -7.64 4.33
C VAL A 70 -17.27 -6.37 3.47
N GLY A 71 -18.44 -5.76 3.26
CA GLY A 71 -18.55 -4.51 2.49
C GLY A 71 -17.83 -3.32 3.12
N GLY A 72 -17.50 -3.37 4.42
CA GLY A 72 -16.66 -2.38 5.07
C GLY A 72 -15.15 -2.60 4.89
N HIS A 73 -14.74 -3.75 4.34
CA HIS A 73 -13.34 -4.11 4.08
C HIS A 73 -13.01 -4.28 2.60
N ASP A 74 -14.00 -4.60 1.76
CA ASP A 74 -13.87 -4.69 0.30
C ASP A 74 -14.17 -3.33 -0.36
N LEU A 75 -13.45 -2.30 0.10
CA LEU A 75 -13.56 -0.94 -0.43
C LEU A 75 -12.45 -0.70 -1.47
N PRO A 76 -12.73 0.06 -2.55
CA PRO A 76 -11.68 0.53 -3.44
C PRO A 76 -10.63 1.36 -2.69
N PRO A 77 -9.39 1.45 -3.20
CA PRO A 77 -8.38 2.35 -2.66
C PRO A 77 -8.89 3.79 -2.64
N THR A 78 -8.70 4.50 -1.52
CA THR A 78 -9.05 5.93 -1.41
C THR A 78 -7.87 6.85 -1.52
N ALA A 79 -6.66 6.30 -1.47
CA ALA A 79 -5.41 7.00 -1.65
C ALA A 79 -4.39 6.04 -2.30
N ILE A 80 -3.49 6.60 -3.09
CA ILE A 80 -2.42 5.89 -3.77
C ILE A 80 -1.12 6.62 -3.44
N THR A 81 -0.10 5.89 -2.98
CA THR A 81 1.26 6.42 -2.89
C THR A 81 1.95 6.29 -4.25
N VAL A 82 2.62 7.36 -4.63
CA VAL A 82 3.55 7.39 -5.75
C VAL A 82 4.94 7.65 -5.18
N LEU A 83 5.85 6.70 -5.36
CA LEU A 83 7.25 6.83 -4.97
C LEU A 83 8.10 6.94 -6.24
N GLN A 84 8.88 8.02 -6.31
CA GLN A 84 9.85 8.25 -7.37
C GLN A 84 11.26 8.28 -6.77
N PRO A 85 12.14 7.32 -7.11
CA PRO A 85 13.51 7.35 -6.63
C PRO A 85 14.27 8.53 -7.25
N LEU A 86 15.03 9.23 -6.41
CA LEU A 86 15.86 10.37 -6.83
C LEU A 86 17.30 9.95 -7.24
N LEU A 87 17.62 8.67 -7.07
CA LEU A 87 18.87 8.03 -7.43
C LEU A 87 18.59 6.56 -7.74
N ASP A 88 19.54 5.83 -8.32
CA ASP A 88 19.37 4.41 -8.59
C ASP A 88 19.40 3.60 -7.28
N ILE A 89 18.33 2.85 -7.01
CA ILE A 89 18.12 2.04 -5.81
C ILE A 89 18.37 0.58 -6.15
N ASP A 90 19.49 0.04 -5.67
CA ASP A 90 19.76 -1.39 -5.67
C ASP A 90 19.42 -2.03 -4.31
N ALA A 91 19.62 -3.35 -4.20
CA ALA A 91 19.36 -4.12 -2.98
C ALA A 91 20.15 -3.64 -1.74
N SER A 92 21.25 -2.89 -1.92
CA SER A 92 22.06 -2.35 -0.83
C SER A 92 21.50 -1.04 -0.27
N HIS A 93 20.70 -0.28 -1.03
CA HIS A 93 20.16 1.03 -0.59
C HIS A 93 18.96 0.92 0.35
N GLY A 94 18.53 -0.30 0.70
CA GLY A 94 17.37 -0.53 1.55
C GLY A 94 16.02 -0.26 0.85
N PRO A 95 15.75 -0.90 -0.30
CA PRO A 95 14.52 -0.68 -1.05
C PRO A 95 13.28 -1.03 -0.22
N THR A 96 12.16 -0.41 -0.57
CA THR A 96 10.88 -0.69 0.07
C THR A 96 10.45 -2.14 -0.17
N GLU A 97 9.97 -2.78 0.89
CA GLU A 97 9.43 -4.13 0.84
C GLU A 97 7.92 -4.10 1.05
N PHE A 98 7.18 -4.73 0.16
CA PHE A 98 5.72 -4.74 0.12
C PHE A 98 5.17 -6.10 0.47
N CYS A 99 4.12 -6.13 1.26
CA CYS A 99 3.34 -7.32 1.55
C CYS A 99 2.22 -7.45 0.52
N ILE A 100 2.44 -8.22 -0.54
CA ILE A 100 1.55 -8.21 -1.71
C ILE A 100 0.16 -8.74 -1.35
N GLY A 101 -0.89 -8.01 -1.74
CA GLY A 101 -2.29 -8.40 -1.45
C GLY A 101 -2.77 -8.09 -0.03
N SER A 102 -1.95 -7.42 0.79
CA SER A 102 -2.32 -6.99 2.14
C SER A 102 -3.36 -5.85 2.15
N SER A 103 -3.42 -5.03 1.11
CA SER A 103 -4.36 -3.89 1.04
C SER A 103 -5.81 -4.30 0.83
N ALA A 104 -6.07 -5.49 0.28
CA ALA A 104 -7.44 -5.89 -0.04
C ALA A 104 -8.25 -6.40 1.17
N LEU A 105 -7.62 -6.74 2.29
CA LEU A 105 -8.30 -7.27 3.50
C LEU A 105 -7.54 -6.92 4.80
N SER A 106 -6.85 -5.77 4.86
CA SER A 106 -6.14 -5.37 6.07
C SER A 106 -7.13 -5.30 7.24
N GLY A 107 -6.83 -6.03 8.33
CA GLY A 107 -7.67 -6.08 9.53
C GLY A 107 -8.52 -7.35 9.72
N ILE A 108 -8.58 -8.28 8.77
CA ILE A 108 -9.26 -9.57 8.99
C ILE A 108 -8.25 -10.63 9.45
N ASP A 109 -8.08 -10.78 10.76
CA ASP A 109 -7.49 -11.99 11.35
C ASP A 109 -8.52 -13.12 11.21
N PHE A 110 -8.50 -13.83 10.09
CA PHE A 110 -9.56 -14.77 9.75
C PHE A 110 -9.82 -15.85 10.82
N PRO A 111 -8.80 -16.51 11.41
CA PRO A 111 -9.03 -17.46 12.51
C PRO A 111 -9.75 -16.86 13.73
N ARG A 112 -9.51 -15.56 14.04
CA ARG A 112 -10.22 -14.87 15.13
C ARG A 112 -11.56 -14.30 14.69
N ALA A 113 -11.64 -13.73 13.49
CA ALA A 113 -12.83 -13.14 12.90
C ALA A 113 -13.91 -14.20 12.65
N GLU A 114 -13.55 -15.39 12.18
CA GLU A 114 -14.50 -16.49 11.96
C GLU A 114 -15.26 -16.84 13.26
N LYS A 115 -14.55 -16.81 14.40
CA LYS A 115 -15.12 -17.11 15.71
C LYS A 115 -16.04 -15.99 16.22
N SER A 116 -15.75 -14.72 15.90
CA SER A 116 -16.53 -13.57 16.37
C SER A 116 -17.74 -13.24 15.50
N ILE A 117 -17.73 -13.63 14.22
CA ILE A 117 -18.83 -13.36 13.29
C ILE A 117 -20.04 -14.21 13.65
N ARG A 118 -21.18 -13.61 14.00
CA ARG A 118 -22.44 -14.35 14.26
C ARG A 118 -23.20 -14.73 12.98
N SER A 119 -22.98 -14.01 11.89
CA SER A 119 -23.65 -14.24 10.61
C SER A 119 -23.09 -15.47 9.89
N LYS A 120 -23.91 -16.52 9.74
CA LYS A 120 -23.54 -17.73 8.97
C LYS A 120 -23.22 -17.41 7.50
N ARG A 121 -23.92 -16.42 6.92
CA ARG A 121 -23.69 -15.96 5.54
C ARG A 121 -22.31 -15.32 5.41
N LEU A 122 -21.98 -14.39 6.30
CA LEU A 122 -20.71 -13.67 6.29
C LEU A 122 -19.53 -14.63 6.51
N ARG A 123 -19.66 -15.62 7.40
CA ARG A 123 -18.65 -16.68 7.57
C ARG A 123 -18.41 -17.50 6.31
N ARG A 124 -19.45 -17.74 5.50
CA ARG A 124 -19.32 -18.49 4.24
C ARG A 124 -18.64 -17.64 3.17
N GLU A 125 -19.09 -16.41 2.96
CA GLU A 125 -18.49 -15.47 1.99
C GLU A 125 -17.00 -15.26 2.29
N LEU A 126 -16.65 -15.04 3.56
CA LEU A 126 -15.27 -14.96 3.99
C LEU A 126 -14.50 -16.26 3.73
N ARG A 127 -15.04 -17.43 4.08
CA ARG A 127 -14.38 -18.73 3.76
C ARG A 127 -14.13 -18.89 2.28
N ASP A 128 -15.10 -18.56 1.43
CA ASP A 128 -14.98 -18.70 -0.02
C ASP A 128 -13.91 -17.73 -0.56
N THR A 129 -13.89 -16.48 -0.08
CA THR A 129 -12.86 -15.49 -0.42
C THR A 129 -11.46 -15.97 -0.01
N PHE A 130 -11.28 -16.47 1.20
CA PHE A 130 -9.97 -16.94 1.67
C PHE A 130 -9.55 -18.25 1.01
N ALA A 131 -10.47 -19.19 0.81
CA ALA A 131 -10.21 -20.44 0.08
C ALA A 131 -9.77 -20.16 -1.36
N SER A 132 -10.31 -19.12 -2.00
CA SER A 132 -9.88 -18.69 -3.34
C SER A 132 -8.48 -18.06 -3.37
N ARG A 133 -7.99 -17.53 -2.25
CA ARG A 133 -6.68 -16.86 -2.12
C ARG A 133 -5.57 -17.76 -1.58
N GLY A 134 -5.91 -18.96 -1.11
CA GLY A 134 -4.97 -19.97 -0.62
C GLY A 134 -4.76 -19.94 0.90
N PRO A 135 -4.08 -20.97 1.44
CA PRO A 135 -3.92 -21.16 2.89
C PRO A 135 -3.04 -20.10 3.56
N ASP A 136 -2.22 -19.37 2.79
CA ASP A 136 -1.24 -18.40 3.30
C ASP A 136 -1.79 -16.96 3.34
N TYR A 137 -3.12 -16.78 3.31
CA TYR A 137 -3.77 -15.47 3.26
C TYR A 137 -4.39 -15.06 4.63
N PRO A 138 -4.16 -13.82 5.15
CA PRO A 138 -3.29 -12.80 4.58
C PRO A 138 -1.81 -13.20 4.71
N PRO A 139 -0.94 -12.78 3.77
CA PRO A 139 0.46 -13.17 3.79
C PRO A 139 1.14 -12.75 5.09
N ASP A 140 1.78 -13.70 5.77
CA ASP A 140 2.62 -13.43 6.94
C ASP A 140 3.97 -12.89 6.48
N CYS A 141 3.96 -11.62 6.09
CA CYS A 141 5.15 -10.91 5.64
C CYS A 141 6.19 -10.72 6.76
N LYS A 142 5.80 -10.93 8.03
CA LYS A 142 6.75 -10.94 9.16
C LYS A 142 7.56 -12.24 9.23
N ARG A 143 7.09 -13.32 8.59
CA ARG A 143 7.80 -14.61 8.50
C ARG A 143 8.45 -14.85 7.13
N GLY A 144 8.54 -13.82 6.28
CA GLY A 144 9.16 -13.90 4.96
C GLY A 144 8.27 -14.53 3.87
N GLY A 145 6.99 -14.80 4.16
CA GLY A 145 6.02 -15.23 3.14
C GLY A 145 5.33 -14.03 2.49
N GLY A 146 5.37 -13.94 1.16
CA GLY A 146 4.58 -12.96 0.40
C GLY A 146 5.09 -11.52 0.40
N SER A 147 6.31 -11.26 0.88
CA SER A 147 6.96 -9.96 0.67
C SER A 147 7.63 -9.88 -0.69
N MET A 148 7.48 -8.74 -1.37
CA MET A 148 8.14 -8.39 -2.62
C MET A 148 8.96 -7.13 -2.39
N ARG A 149 10.24 -7.15 -2.79
CA ARG A 149 11.10 -5.97 -2.73
C ARG A 149 11.02 -5.21 -4.03
N SER A 150 11.03 -3.88 -3.97
CA SER A 150 11.21 -3.03 -5.15
C SER A 150 12.70 -2.84 -5.43
N ASP A 151 13.40 -3.95 -5.64
CA ASP A 151 14.82 -3.91 -6.03
C ASP A 151 14.95 -3.32 -7.44
N ASP A 152 16.10 -2.68 -7.72
CA ASP A 152 16.50 -2.16 -9.03
C ASP A 152 15.65 -1.01 -9.61
N LEU A 153 15.04 -0.19 -8.74
CA LEU A 153 14.37 1.04 -9.16
C LEU A 153 15.40 2.09 -9.59
N ARG A 154 15.30 2.58 -10.82
CA ARG A 154 16.21 3.60 -11.38
C ARG A 154 15.63 4.99 -11.26
N MET A 155 16.51 5.99 -11.29
CA MET A 155 16.07 7.38 -11.40
C MET A 155 15.14 7.56 -12.60
N GLY A 156 13.92 8.05 -12.34
CA GLY A 156 12.87 8.23 -13.34
C GLY A 156 11.83 7.11 -13.40
N ASP A 157 12.06 5.98 -12.73
CA ASP A 157 11.02 4.99 -12.50
C ASP A 157 9.96 5.52 -11.53
N VAL A 158 8.80 4.86 -11.49
CA VAL A 158 7.72 5.19 -10.56
C VAL A 158 7.18 3.91 -9.96
N ALA A 159 7.20 3.81 -8.63
CA ALA A 159 6.49 2.79 -7.87
C ALA A 159 5.14 3.33 -7.42
N ILE A 160 4.06 2.65 -7.79
CA ILE A 160 2.69 3.03 -7.45
C ILE A 160 2.08 1.92 -6.60
N PHE A 161 1.52 2.28 -5.44
CA PHE A 161 0.90 1.30 -4.56
C PHE A 161 -0.25 1.89 -3.77
N ASP A 162 -1.16 1.01 -3.35
CA ASP A 162 -2.29 1.33 -2.48
C ASP A 162 -1.78 1.84 -1.12
N TYR A 163 -2.29 2.98 -0.65
CA TYR A 163 -1.91 3.60 0.63
C TYR A 163 -2.09 2.66 1.84
N GLN A 164 -2.92 1.62 1.69
CA GLN A 164 -3.20 0.61 2.71
C GLN A 164 -2.36 -0.67 2.57
N VAL A 165 -1.44 -0.74 1.60
CA VAL A 165 -0.52 -1.87 1.51
C VAL A 165 0.42 -1.86 2.70
N VAL A 166 0.56 -3.03 3.34
CA VAL A 166 1.55 -3.22 4.38
C VAL A 166 2.92 -3.23 3.72
N HIS A 167 3.82 -2.37 4.18
CA HIS A 167 5.17 -2.25 3.63
C HIS A 167 6.18 -1.81 4.70
N ARG A 168 7.46 -1.75 4.35
CA ARG A 168 8.53 -1.20 5.19
C ARG A 168 9.70 -0.69 4.34
N GLY A 169 10.42 0.31 4.84
CA GLY A 169 11.76 0.61 4.34
C GLY A 169 12.75 -0.49 4.71
N GLY A 170 13.52 -0.95 3.72
CA GLY A 170 14.60 -1.91 3.93
C GLY A 170 15.79 -1.27 4.67
N ARG A 171 16.71 -2.11 5.15
CA ARG A 171 17.96 -1.63 5.77
C ARG A 171 18.88 -1.05 4.69
N ASN A 172 19.33 0.19 4.85
CA ASN A 172 20.35 0.76 3.99
C ASN A 172 21.75 0.26 4.42
N ARG A 173 22.45 -0.40 3.50
CA ARG A 173 23.80 -0.95 3.61
C ARG A 173 24.77 -0.31 2.60
N SER A 174 24.35 0.72 1.88
CA SER A 174 25.22 1.51 1.02
C SER A 174 26.38 2.09 1.83
N PRO A 175 27.54 2.35 1.19
CA PRO A 175 28.65 3.05 1.83
C PRO A 175 28.30 4.47 2.26
#